data_AF-A0A957G210-F1
#
_entry.id   AF-A0A957G210-F1
#
_cell.length_a   1.000
_cell.length_b   1.000
_cell.length_c   1.000
_cell.angle_alpha   90.00
_cell.angle_beta   90.00
_cell.angle_gamma   90.00
#
_symmetry.space_group_name_H-M   'P 1'
#
loop_
_entity.id
_entity.type
_entity.pdbx_description
1 polymer ?
#
loop_
_entity_poly.entity_id
_entity_poly.type
_entity_poly.pdbx_seq_one_letter_code
_entity_poly.pdbx_strand_id
1 'polypeptide(L)'
;MMSTELPDSAVMSAIAARRDLWPLAGAAQHAIFNQASPHIGPTLQAYNLQQRGLTFALIQANLYAPGPVSGERIQERFPFSAPHAWEKLLLQLATLGYLDRASGLQQFVLNEAGQAAYGAFRDALNAILETPGRSIQAGDLTELRQLLTTIIAAALEADHLAGGGHHLRRFWAKRPAGLSPLHDVDYLLDCLNAYRDDAHLTSFLPLDIPGYTWELFTFIWRGQ
;
A
#
# COMPACT_ATOMS: atom_id res chain seq x y z
N MET A 1 5.69 42.05 -3.49
CA MET A 1 5.65 40.59 -3.58
C MET A 1 7.01 40.13 -4.05
N MET A 2 7.85 39.55 -3.18
CA MET A 2 9.10 38.93 -3.61
C MET A 2 8.76 37.58 -4.23
N SER A 3 9.11 37.40 -5.50
CA SER A 3 8.99 36.12 -6.18
C SER A 3 9.89 35.10 -5.49
N THR A 4 9.29 34.07 -4.90
CA THR A 4 9.97 32.90 -4.33
C THR A 4 10.20 31.86 -5.42
N GLU A 5 10.89 32.23 -6.50
CA GLU A 5 11.33 31.26 -7.48
C GLU A 5 12.62 30.59 -6.97
N LEU A 6 12.58 29.27 -6.83
CA LEU A 6 13.75 28.47 -6.49
C LEU A 6 14.79 28.62 -7.62
N PRO A 7 16.09 28.73 -7.30
CA PRO A 7 17.12 28.80 -8.33
C PRO A 7 17.09 27.54 -9.22
N ASP A 8 17.34 27.71 -10.52
CA ASP A 8 17.27 26.63 -11.53
C ASP A 8 18.06 25.37 -11.13
N SER A 9 19.19 25.53 -10.43
CA SER A 9 19.99 24.40 -9.93
C SER A 9 19.29 23.58 -8.84
N ALA A 10 18.50 24.23 -7.97
CA ALA A 10 17.69 23.56 -6.96
C ALA A 10 16.50 22.83 -7.61
N VAL A 11 15.88 23.43 -8.63
CA VAL A 11 14.81 22.81 -9.41
C VAL A 11 15.33 21.56 -10.15
N MET A 12 16.47 21.67 -10.83
CA MET A 12 17.06 20.55 -11.55
C MET A 12 17.53 19.43 -10.61
N SER A 13 18.06 19.77 -9.43
CA SER A 13 18.43 18.78 -8.41
C SER A 13 17.19 18.07 -7.84
N ALA A 14 16.09 18.80 -7.62
CA ALA A 14 14.82 18.22 -7.19
C ALA A 14 14.23 17.30 -8.28
N ILE A 15 14.34 17.67 -9.56
CA ILE A 15 13.91 16.83 -10.70
C ILE A 15 14.74 15.54 -10.78
N ALA A 16 16.07 15.62 -10.63
CA ALA A 16 16.94 14.45 -10.62
C ALA A 16 16.63 13.53 -9.42
N ALA A 17 16.54 14.08 -8.21
CA ALA A 17 16.16 13.32 -7.01
C ALA A 17 14.78 12.64 -7.16
N ARG A 18 13.82 13.30 -7.82
CA ARG A 18 12.50 12.73 -8.12
C ARG A 18 12.57 11.55 -9.10
N ARG A 19 13.49 11.56 -10.07
CA ARG A 19 13.64 10.44 -11.03
C ARG A 19 14.12 9.17 -10.35
N ASP A 20 14.95 9.30 -9.32
CA ASP A 20 15.55 8.15 -8.63
C ASP A 20 14.72 7.65 -7.43
N LEU A 21 13.87 8.50 -6.84
CA LEU A 21 13.07 8.15 -5.66
C LEU A 21 12.24 6.88 -5.85
N TRP A 22 11.45 6.79 -6.94
CA TRP A 22 10.55 5.66 -7.14
C TRP A 22 11.27 4.35 -7.45
N PRO A 23 12.28 4.31 -8.35
CA PRO A 23 13.11 3.13 -8.51
C PRO A 23 13.78 2.67 -7.21
N LEU A 24 14.33 3.60 -6.42
CA LEU A 24 14.99 3.28 -5.16
C LEU A 24 14.01 2.75 -4.10
N ALA A 25 12.85 3.39 -3.95
CA ALA A 25 11.80 2.93 -3.04
C ALA A 25 11.33 1.51 -3.42
N GLY A 26 11.08 1.26 -4.70
CA GLY A 26 10.71 -0.06 -5.20
C GLY A 26 11.80 -1.12 -4.96
N ALA A 27 13.07 -0.77 -5.19
CA ALA A 27 14.19 -1.66 -4.93
C ALA A 27 14.33 -2.00 -3.43
N ALA A 28 14.17 -1.00 -2.56
CA ALA A 28 14.22 -1.18 -1.10
C ALA A 28 13.10 -2.11 -0.62
N GLN A 29 11.85 -1.87 -1.02
CA GLN A 29 10.73 -2.74 -0.65
C GLN A 29 10.87 -4.14 -1.20
N HIS A 30 11.36 -4.30 -2.44
CA HIS A 30 11.58 -5.61 -3.01
C HIS A 30 12.68 -6.38 -2.25
N ALA A 31 13.74 -5.69 -1.82
CA ALA A 31 14.78 -6.29 -0.98
C ALA A 31 14.21 -6.73 0.39
N ILE A 32 13.41 -5.88 1.04
CA ILE A 32 12.73 -6.19 2.29
C ILE A 32 11.81 -7.42 2.12
N PHE A 33 10.96 -7.41 1.10
CA PHE A 33 10.04 -8.50 0.80
C PHE A 33 10.77 -9.82 0.55
N ASN A 34 11.85 -9.81 -0.25
CA ASN A 34 12.63 -11.02 -0.53
C ASN A 34 13.29 -11.61 0.71
N GLN A 35 13.70 -10.75 1.66
CA GLN A 35 14.22 -11.21 2.95
C GLN A 35 13.11 -11.77 3.84
N ALA A 36 11.94 -11.13 3.89
CA ALA A 36 10.86 -11.54 4.77
C ALA A 36 10.06 -12.75 4.26
N SER A 37 9.90 -12.90 2.94
CA SER A 37 9.01 -13.89 2.33
C SER A 37 9.25 -15.35 2.78
N PRO A 38 10.50 -15.86 2.89
CA PRO A 38 10.74 -17.23 3.36
C PRO A 38 10.24 -17.50 4.78
N HIS A 39 10.20 -16.47 5.62
CA HIS A 39 9.81 -16.56 7.03
C HIS A 39 8.33 -16.36 7.26
N ILE A 40 7.66 -15.62 6.37
CA ILE A 40 6.21 -15.42 6.43
C ILE A 40 5.46 -16.66 5.89
N GLY A 41 6.10 -17.46 5.03
CA GLY A 41 5.51 -18.67 4.42
C GLY A 41 4.84 -19.63 5.41
N PRO A 42 5.50 -20.06 6.50
CA PRO A 42 4.88 -20.92 7.52
C PRO A 42 3.63 -20.32 8.16
N THR A 43 3.61 -19.02 8.41
CA THR A 43 2.42 -18.32 8.95
C THR A 43 1.29 -18.34 7.93
N LEU A 44 1.56 -18.00 6.66
CA LEU A 44 0.53 -18.10 5.61
C LEU A 44 0.01 -19.52 5.48
N GLN A 45 0.85 -20.53 5.72
CA GLN A 45 0.44 -21.92 5.73
C GLN A 45 -0.47 -22.29 6.90
N ALA A 46 -0.13 -21.86 8.11
CA ALA A 46 -0.94 -22.11 9.30
C ALA A 46 -2.37 -21.54 9.17
N TYR A 47 -2.53 -20.43 8.42
CA TYR A 47 -3.81 -19.77 8.18
C TYR A 47 -4.43 -20.07 6.80
N ASN A 48 -3.91 -21.04 6.04
CA ASN A 48 -4.43 -21.39 4.70
C ASN A 48 -4.52 -20.20 3.70
N LEU A 49 -3.57 -19.26 3.78
CA LEU A 49 -3.52 -18.03 2.96
C LEU A 49 -2.53 -18.11 1.78
N GLN A 50 -1.98 -19.28 1.47
CA GLN A 50 -0.94 -19.45 0.44
C GLN A 50 -1.48 -19.29 -0.99
N GLN A 51 -2.79 -19.41 -1.19
CA GLN A 51 -3.39 -19.20 -2.50
C GLN A 51 -3.12 -17.76 -2.96
N ARG A 52 -2.67 -17.61 -4.21
CA ARG A 52 -2.38 -16.31 -4.82
C ARG A 52 -3.55 -15.34 -4.60
N GLY A 53 -3.26 -14.19 -4.00
CA GLY A 53 -4.20 -13.10 -3.76
C GLY A 53 -4.94 -13.14 -2.43
N LEU A 54 -5.00 -14.27 -1.70
CA LEU A 54 -5.75 -14.34 -0.43
C LEU A 54 -5.15 -13.46 0.66
N THR A 55 -3.82 -13.51 0.87
CA THR A 55 -3.14 -12.61 1.82
C THR A 55 -3.42 -11.15 1.47
N PHE A 56 -3.41 -10.80 0.19
CA PHE A 56 -3.66 -9.44 -0.25
C PHE A 56 -5.12 -9.02 -0.04
N ALA A 57 -6.08 -9.90 -0.30
CA ALA A 57 -7.48 -9.66 0.02
C ALA A 57 -7.71 -9.47 1.52
N LEU A 58 -6.99 -10.21 2.38
CA LEU A 58 -7.03 -10.03 3.83
C LEU A 58 -6.47 -8.67 4.26
N ILE A 59 -5.35 -8.24 3.66
CA ILE A 59 -4.78 -6.90 3.86
C ILE A 59 -5.82 -5.82 3.48
N GLN A 60 -6.48 -5.94 2.32
CA GLN A 60 -7.51 -5.00 1.92
C GLN A 60 -8.71 -5.00 2.88
N ALA A 61 -9.19 -6.17 3.31
CA ALA A 61 -10.27 -6.26 4.30
C ALA A 61 -9.90 -5.55 5.62
N ASN A 62 -8.66 -5.70 6.09
CA ASN A 62 -8.17 -4.99 7.27
C ASN A 62 -8.12 -3.46 7.06
N LEU A 63 -7.79 -2.98 5.85
CA LEU A 63 -7.80 -1.55 5.54
C LEU A 63 -9.21 -0.93 5.57
N TYR A 64 -10.24 -1.69 5.27
CA TYR A 64 -11.63 -1.24 5.33
C TYR A 64 -12.30 -1.45 6.71
N ALA A 65 -11.73 -2.30 7.56
CA ALA A 65 -12.27 -2.57 8.90
C ALA A 65 -12.34 -1.30 9.78
N PRO A 66 -13.39 -1.14 10.61
CA PRO A 66 -14.46 -2.10 10.89
C PRO A 66 -15.61 -2.08 9.86
N GLY A 67 -15.53 -1.26 8.82
CA GLY A 67 -16.55 -1.20 7.77
C GLY A 67 -16.52 -2.39 6.81
N PRO A 68 -17.54 -2.55 5.96
CA PRO A 68 -17.60 -3.62 4.98
C PRO A 68 -16.61 -3.41 3.83
N VAL A 69 -16.04 -4.49 3.31
CA VAL A 69 -15.26 -4.54 2.07
C VAL A 69 -16.06 -5.26 0.98
N SER A 70 -15.91 -4.85 -0.27
CA SER A 70 -16.46 -5.50 -1.46
C SER A 70 -15.46 -5.43 -2.61
N GLY A 71 -15.69 -6.18 -3.69
CA GLY A 71 -14.85 -6.09 -4.88
C GLY A 71 -14.84 -4.70 -5.50
N GLU A 72 -15.98 -4.01 -5.52
CA GLU A 72 -16.11 -2.62 -5.98
C GLU A 72 -15.26 -1.66 -5.13
N ARG A 73 -15.32 -1.77 -3.80
CA ARG A 73 -14.50 -0.92 -2.92
C ARG A 73 -13.00 -1.19 -3.08
N ILE A 74 -12.61 -2.42 -3.37
CA ILE A 74 -11.20 -2.74 -3.67
C ILE A 74 -10.82 -2.19 -5.06
N GLN A 75 -11.73 -2.23 -6.04
CA GLN A 75 -11.49 -1.68 -7.38
C GLN A 75 -11.23 -0.17 -7.35
N GLU A 76 -11.81 0.60 -6.42
CA GLU A 76 -11.46 2.01 -6.19
C GLU A 76 -9.93 2.21 -6.11
N ARG A 77 -9.22 1.26 -5.50
CA ARG A 77 -7.74 1.24 -5.41
C ARG A 77 -7.05 0.65 -6.62
N PHE A 78 -7.64 -0.38 -7.18
CA PHE A 78 -7.06 -1.16 -8.27
C PHE A 78 -7.97 -1.04 -9.50
N PRO A 79 -7.96 0.10 -10.21
CA PRO A 79 -8.94 0.40 -11.25
C PRO A 79 -8.78 -0.51 -12.49
N PHE A 80 -7.65 -1.21 -12.57
CA PHE A 80 -7.32 -2.18 -13.62
C PHE A 80 -7.82 -3.60 -13.30
N SER A 81 -8.34 -3.82 -12.10
CA SER A 81 -8.83 -5.12 -11.66
C SER A 81 -10.35 -5.25 -11.84
N ALA A 82 -10.82 -6.47 -12.09
CA ALA A 82 -12.25 -6.74 -12.18
C ALA A 82 -12.85 -7.01 -10.78
N PRO A 83 -13.95 -6.35 -10.38
CA PRO A 83 -14.53 -6.51 -9.04
C PRO A 83 -14.83 -7.96 -8.66
N HIS A 84 -15.37 -8.74 -9.62
CA HIS A 84 -15.70 -10.15 -9.40
C HIS A 84 -14.48 -11.02 -9.04
N ALA A 85 -13.26 -10.64 -9.48
CA ALA A 85 -12.04 -11.34 -9.10
C ALA A 85 -11.73 -11.13 -7.61
N TRP A 86 -11.96 -9.93 -7.08
CA TRP A 86 -11.85 -9.64 -5.66
C TRP A 86 -12.95 -10.30 -4.84
N GLU A 87 -14.20 -10.27 -5.31
CA GLU A 87 -15.33 -10.93 -4.64
C GLU A 87 -15.08 -12.42 -4.45
N LYS A 88 -14.48 -13.09 -5.43
CA LYS A 88 -14.08 -14.49 -5.32
C LYS A 88 -13.09 -14.70 -4.17
N LEU A 89 -12.08 -13.83 -4.04
CA LEU A 89 -11.11 -13.90 -2.94
C LEU A 89 -11.75 -13.60 -1.58
N LEU A 90 -12.64 -12.60 -1.50
CA LEU A 90 -13.38 -12.27 -0.29
C LEU A 90 -14.32 -13.42 0.14
N LEU A 91 -15.01 -14.05 -0.81
CA LEU A 91 -15.84 -15.22 -0.55
C LEU A 91 -15.02 -16.41 -0.03
N GLN A 92 -13.81 -16.60 -0.56
CA GLN A 92 -12.87 -17.62 -0.07
C GLN A 92 -12.43 -17.31 1.36
N LEU A 93 -12.06 -16.06 1.68
CA LEU A 93 -11.74 -15.67 3.06
C LEU A 93 -12.93 -15.86 4.02
N ALA A 94 -14.16 -15.58 3.57
CA ALA A 94 -15.36 -15.85 4.35
C ALA A 94 -15.58 -17.35 4.58
N THR A 95 -15.31 -18.18 3.57
CA THR A 95 -15.39 -19.65 3.67
C THR A 95 -14.34 -20.22 4.64
N LEU A 96 -13.17 -19.58 4.72
CA LEU A 96 -12.13 -19.87 5.71
C LEU A 96 -12.46 -19.35 7.12
N GLY A 97 -13.58 -18.62 7.27
CA GLY A 97 -14.03 -18.09 8.55
C GLY A 97 -13.37 -16.77 8.97
N TYR A 98 -12.67 -16.08 8.07
CA TYR A 98 -11.99 -14.80 8.37
C TYR A 98 -12.85 -13.56 8.14
N LEU A 99 -13.94 -13.69 7.38
CA LEU A 99 -14.88 -12.61 7.11
C LEU A 99 -16.31 -13.06 7.36
N ASP A 100 -17.12 -12.17 7.92
CA ASP A 100 -18.57 -12.34 8.02
C ASP A 100 -19.25 -11.66 6.83
N ARG A 101 -20.41 -12.17 6.40
CA ARG A 101 -21.22 -11.48 5.40
C ARG A 101 -21.90 -10.27 6.05
N ALA A 102 -21.81 -9.12 5.40
CA ALA A 102 -22.58 -7.93 5.79
C ALA A 102 -24.02 -8.00 5.24
N SER A 103 -24.85 -7.00 5.57
CA SER A 103 -26.24 -6.91 5.11
C SER A 103 -26.39 -6.65 3.60
N GLY A 104 -25.34 -6.16 2.92
CA GLY A 104 -25.32 -5.93 1.48
C GLY A 104 -24.88 -7.16 0.66
N LEU A 105 -25.34 -7.23 -0.59
CA LEU A 105 -24.83 -8.22 -1.55
C LEU A 105 -23.32 -8.04 -1.74
N GLN A 106 -22.57 -9.14 -1.68
CA GLN A 106 -21.11 -9.15 -1.88
C GLN A 106 -20.30 -8.23 -0.95
N GLN A 107 -20.85 -7.90 0.21
CA GLN A 107 -20.16 -7.14 1.24
C GLN A 107 -19.76 -8.05 2.39
N PHE A 108 -18.54 -7.84 2.90
CA PHE A 108 -17.91 -8.67 3.92
C PHE A 108 -17.29 -7.81 5.01
N VAL A 109 -17.29 -8.25 6.27
CA VAL A 109 -16.65 -7.57 7.39
C VAL A 109 -15.56 -8.45 7.97
N LEU A 110 -14.40 -7.88 8.27
CA LEU A 110 -13.31 -8.59 8.92
C LEU A 110 -13.69 -8.92 10.37
N ASN A 111 -13.81 -10.21 10.68
CA ASN A 111 -14.15 -10.69 12.02
C ASN A 111 -12.90 -10.90 12.89
N GLU A 112 -13.08 -11.34 14.14
CA GLU A 112 -11.98 -11.54 15.09
C GLU A 112 -10.95 -12.56 14.60
N ALA A 113 -11.39 -13.66 13.96
CA ALA A 113 -10.47 -14.67 13.42
C ALA A 113 -9.63 -14.09 12.26
N GLY A 114 -10.24 -13.28 11.39
CA GLY A 114 -9.52 -12.56 10.34
C GLY A 114 -8.55 -11.52 10.88
N GLN A 115 -8.92 -10.79 11.94
CA GLN A 115 -8.01 -9.86 12.62
C GLN A 115 -6.83 -10.60 13.24
N ALA A 116 -7.06 -11.75 13.88
CA ALA A 116 -6.00 -12.59 14.44
C ALA A 116 -5.06 -13.13 13.34
N ALA A 117 -5.60 -13.59 12.22
CA ALA A 117 -4.81 -14.04 11.07
C ALA A 117 -3.93 -12.91 10.49
N TYR A 118 -4.51 -11.71 10.35
CA TYR A 118 -3.77 -10.53 9.90
C TYR A 118 -2.69 -10.11 10.92
N GLY A 119 -3.00 -10.17 12.22
CA GLY A 119 -2.04 -9.93 13.30
C GLY A 119 -0.86 -10.88 13.23
N ALA A 120 -1.11 -12.19 13.12
CA ALA A 120 -0.06 -13.20 12.99
C ALA A 120 0.82 -13.00 11.74
N PHE A 121 0.20 -12.64 10.60
CA PHE A 121 0.94 -12.26 9.39
C PHE A 121 1.87 -11.08 9.66
N ARG A 122 1.37 -10.03 10.32
CA ARG A 122 2.17 -8.86 10.68
C ARG A 122 3.29 -9.21 11.66
N ASP A 123 3.02 -10.01 12.68
CA ASP A 123 4.03 -10.38 13.67
C ASP A 123 5.16 -11.19 13.03
N ALA A 124 4.83 -12.07 12.08
CA ALA A 124 5.82 -12.80 11.30
C ALA A 124 6.70 -11.87 10.43
N LEU A 125 6.09 -10.84 9.81
CA LEU A 125 6.85 -9.80 9.09
C LEU A 125 7.75 -9.02 10.06
N ASN A 126 7.22 -8.59 11.21
CA ASN A 126 7.95 -7.81 12.21
C ASN A 126 9.18 -8.54 12.74
N ALA A 127 9.03 -9.83 13.05
CA ALA A 127 10.13 -10.64 13.60
C ALA A 127 11.37 -10.63 12.69
N ILE A 128 11.19 -10.54 11.37
CA ILE A 128 12.30 -10.45 10.42
C ILE A 128 12.88 -9.05 10.35
N LEU A 129 12.04 -8.02 10.35
CA LEU A 129 12.50 -6.63 10.33
C LEU A 129 13.22 -6.24 11.63
N GLU A 130 12.99 -6.98 12.72
CA GLU A 130 13.68 -6.85 13.99
C GLU A 130 14.92 -7.75 14.10
N THR A 131 15.09 -8.72 13.19
CA THR A 131 16.25 -9.61 13.21
C THR A 131 17.52 -8.81 12.88
N PRO A 132 18.55 -8.81 13.76
CA PRO A 132 19.79 -8.07 13.53
C PRO A 132 20.55 -8.63 12.32
N GLY A 133 20.39 -7.99 11.16
CA GLY A 133 20.86 -8.49 9.87
C GLY A 133 21.61 -7.44 9.05
N ARG A 134 22.71 -6.91 9.60
CA ARG A 134 23.83 -6.19 8.94
C ARG A 134 23.55 -4.82 8.25
N SER A 135 24.37 -3.85 8.69
CA SER A 135 24.94 -2.72 7.95
C SER A 135 24.07 -1.50 7.59
N ILE A 136 22.91 -1.28 8.22
CA ILE A 136 22.32 0.07 8.19
C ILE A 136 22.58 0.74 9.53
N GLN A 137 23.26 1.90 9.51
CA GLN A 137 23.51 2.64 10.74
C GLN A 137 22.18 3.14 11.31
N ALA A 138 22.04 3.11 12.63
CA ALA A 138 20.82 3.61 13.29
C ALA A 138 20.54 5.09 12.96
N GLY A 139 21.60 5.87 12.71
CA GLY A 139 21.53 7.24 12.21
C GLY A 139 20.83 7.33 10.86
N ASP A 140 21.26 6.52 9.88
CA ASP A 140 20.70 6.51 8.53
C ASP A 140 19.21 6.14 8.53
N LEU A 141 18.80 5.14 9.33
CA LEU A 141 17.38 4.78 9.47
C LEU A 141 16.56 5.92 10.10
N THR A 142 17.16 6.63 11.07
CA THR A 142 16.49 7.76 11.73
C THR A 142 16.28 8.91 10.75
N GLU A 143 17.31 9.25 9.97
CA GLU A 143 17.24 10.28 8.95
C GLU A 143 16.25 9.91 7.83
N LEU A 144 16.35 8.69 7.28
CA LEU A 144 15.43 8.20 6.25
C LEU A 144 13.99 8.22 6.72
N ARG A 145 13.71 7.77 7.94
CA ARG A 145 12.38 7.83 8.55
C ARG A 145 11.87 9.28 8.64
N GLN A 146 12.72 10.22 9.07
CA GLN A 146 12.34 11.62 9.16
C GLN A 146 11.99 12.19 7.78
N LEU A 147 12.84 11.96 6.78
CA LEU A 147 12.61 12.42 5.41
C LEU A 147 11.33 11.84 4.81
N LEU A 148 11.12 10.52 4.94
CA LEU A 148 9.90 9.86 4.48
C LEU A 148 8.66 10.41 5.21
N THR A 149 8.74 10.61 6.53
CA THR A 149 7.63 11.20 7.31
C THR A 149 7.29 12.59 6.81
N THR A 150 8.29 13.43 6.50
CA THR A 150 8.06 14.76 5.92
C THR A 150 7.36 14.68 4.56
N ILE A 151 7.78 13.75 3.68
CA ILE A 151 7.14 13.53 2.38
C ILE A 151 5.68 13.09 2.56
N ILE A 152 5.42 12.12 3.46
CA ILE A 152 4.07 11.61 3.71
C ILE A 152 3.17 12.68 4.33
N ALA A 153 3.68 13.49 5.26
CA ALA A 153 2.93 14.60 5.83
C ALA A 153 2.54 15.62 4.74
N ALA A 154 3.46 15.97 3.85
CA ALA A 154 3.15 16.86 2.73
C ALA A 154 2.13 16.23 1.75
N ALA A 155 2.24 14.93 1.49
CA ALA A 155 1.28 14.21 0.65
C ALA A 155 -0.14 14.17 1.26
N LEU A 156 -0.25 13.99 2.58
CA LEU A 156 -1.53 14.01 3.30
C LEU A 156 -2.23 15.38 3.26
N GLU A 157 -1.49 16.47 3.08
CA GLU A 157 -2.04 17.83 2.97
C GLU A 157 -2.28 18.28 1.52
N ALA A 158 -1.99 17.43 0.52
CA ALA A 158 -2.09 17.83 -0.87
C ALA A 158 -3.54 17.95 -1.36
N ASP A 159 -3.93 19.13 -1.85
CA ASP A 159 -5.32 19.44 -2.27
C ASP A 159 -5.85 18.52 -3.37
N HIS A 160 -4.99 18.09 -4.31
CA HIS A 160 -5.40 17.20 -5.39
C HIS A 160 -5.88 15.83 -4.87
N LEU A 161 -5.56 15.47 -3.63
CA LEU A 161 -6.07 14.25 -3.00
C LEU A 161 -7.44 14.43 -2.33
N ALA A 162 -7.99 15.65 -2.26
CA ALA A 162 -9.25 15.92 -1.56
C ALA A 162 -10.47 15.22 -2.18
N GLY A 163 -10.42 14.87 -3.47
CA GLY A 163 -11.50 14.19 -4.21
C GLY A 163 -11.33 12.68 -4.41
N GLY A 164 -10.24 12.07 -3.94
CA GLY A 164 -9.93 10.67 -4.24
C GLY A 164 -8.74 10.02 -3.52
N GLY A 165 -7.99 10.75 -2.69
CA GLY A 165 -6.83 10.24 -1.95
C GLY A 165 -7.19 9.43 -0.71
N HIS A 166 -8.01 8.41 -0.92
CA HIS A 166 -8.52 7.59 0.15
C HIS A 166 -7.49 6.58 0.63
N HIS A 167 -6.54 6.14 -0.21
CA HIS A 167 -5.68 5.02 0.15
C HIS A 167 -4.58 5.44 1.10
N LEU A 168 -3.84 6.51 0.80
CA LEU A 168 -2.82 7.03 1.71
C LEU A 168 -3.43 7.35 3.08
N ARG A 169 -4.57 8.08 3.11
CA ARG A 169 -5.22 8.46 4.36
C ARG A 169 -5.71 7.24 5.16
N ARG A 170 -6.34 6.26 4.51
CA ARG A 170 -6.80 5.01 5.17
C ARG A 170 -5.63 4.20 5.70
N PHE A 171 -4.55 4.10 4.90
CA PHE A 171 -3.35 3.38 5.30
C PHE A 171 -2.75 4.07 6.52
N TRP A 172 -2.46 5.37 6.44
CA TRP A 172 -1.89 6.19 7.51
C TRP A 172 -2.70 6.17 8.80
N ALA A 173 -4.03 6.22 8.71
CA ALA A 173 -4.91 6.12 9.88
C ALA A 173 -4.79 4.78 10.64
N LYS A 174 -4.25 3.75 9.99
CA LYS A 174 -3.98 2.43 10.55
C LYS A 174 -2.50 2.21 10.87
N ARG A 175 -1.68 3.27 10.88
CA ARG A 175 -0.27 3.17 11.24
C ARG A 175 -0.14 2.57 12.65
N PRO A 176 0.54 1.43 12.80
CA PRO A 176 0.73 0.82 14.10
C PRO A 176 1.65 1.68 14.99
N ALA A 177 1.40 1.69 16.29
CA ALA A 177 2.29 2.31 17.26
C ALA A 177 3.50 1.39 17.54
N GLY A 178 4.63 1.99 17.92
CA GLY A 178 5.79 1.25 18.45
C GLY A 178 6.57 0.42 17.42
N LEU A 179 6.53 0.77 16.14
CA LEU A 179 7.30 0.08 15.12
C LEU A 179 8.82 0.18 15.35
N SER A 180 9.55 -0.89 15.06
CA SER A 180 11.01 -0.84 14.98
C SER A 180 11.44 0.11 13.84
N PRO A 181 12.66 0.70 13.89
CA PRO A 181 13.06 1.71 12.90
C PRO A 181 12.97 1.23 11.44
N LEU A 182 13.38 -0.02 11.15
CA LEU A 182 13.32 -0.57 9.80
C LEU A 182 11.89 -0.86 9.36
N HIS A 183 11.05 -1.38 10.27
CA HIS A 183 9.63 -1.59 9.98
C HIS A 183 8.89 -0.28 9.75
N ASP A 184 9.24 0.76 10.48
CA ASP A 184 8.65 2.09 10.24
C ASP A 184 9.05 2.64 8.86
N VAL A 185 10.28 2.41 8.42
CA VAL A 185 10.72 2.74 7.04
C VAL A 185 9.92 1.94 6.01
N ASP A 186 9.78 0.62 6.16
CA ASP A 186 9.00 -0.22 5.26
C ASP A 186 7.55 0.27 5.13
N TYR A 187 6.93 0.55 6.28
CA TYR A 187 5.58 1.10 6.36
C TYR A 187 5.46 2.47 5.67
N LEU A 188 6.45 3.34 5.83
CA LEU A 188 6.48 4.65 5.16
C LEU A 188 6.68 4.53 3.64
N LEU A 189 7.40 3.51 3.16
CA LEU A 189 7.51 3.19 1.73
C LEU A 189 6.17 2.70 1.18
N ASP A 190 5.41 1.92 1.94
CA ASP A 190 4.03 1.55 1.58
C ASP A 190 3.09 2.76 1.51
N CYS A 191 3.20 3.70 2.45
CA CYS A 191 2.50 4.98 2.36
C CYS A 191 2.89 5.74 1.08
N LEU A 192 4.18 5.74 0.72
CA LEU A 192 4.65 6.43 -0.48
C LEU A 192 4.08 5.79 -1.76
N ASN A 193 3.97 4.47 -1.80
CA ASN A 193 3.27 3.77 -2.89
C ASN A 193 1.77 4.10 -2.91
N ALA A 194 1.11 4.15 -1.75
CA ALA A 194 -0.30 4.53 -1.68
C ALA A 194 -0.53 5.96 -2.19
N TYR A 195 0.37 6.90 -1.89
CA TYR A 195 0.35 8.24 -2.47
C TYR A 195 0.51 8.22 -3.99
N ARG A 196 1.43 7.41 -4.53
CA ARG A 196 1.62 7.27 -5.98
C ARG A 196 0.33 6.81 -6.66
N ASP A 197 -0.30 5.79 -6.10
CA ASP A 197 -1.53 5.21 -6.62
C ASP A 197 -2.67 6.24 -6.56
N ASP A 198 -2.83 6.93 -5.42
CA ASP A 198 -3.80 8.03 -5.26
C ASP A 198 -3.56 9.15 -6.30
N ALA A 199 -2.31 9.59 -6.49
CA ALA A 199 -1.98 10.65 -7.44
C ALA A 199 -2.26 10.24 -8.89
N HIS A 200 -1.97 8.98 -9.25
CA HIS A 200 -2.33 8.43 -10.56
C HIS A 200 -3.85 8.42 -10.74
N LEU A 201 -4.60 7.87 -9.77
CA LEU A 201 -6.05 7.79 -9.82
C LEU A 201 -6.71 9.17 -9.97
N THR A 202 -6.32 10.13 -9.14
CA THR A 202 -6.85 11.50 -9.22
C THR A 202 -6.57 12.15 -10.58
N SER A 203 -5.38 11.93 -11.15
CA SER A 203 -5.01 12.56 -12.44
C SER A 203 -5.95 12.17 -13.58
N PHE A 204 -6.60 11.00 -13.47
CA PHE A 204 -7.51 10.48 -14.49
C PHE A 204 -8.99 10.62 -14.13
N LEU A 205 -9.32 10.87 -12.87
CA LEU A 205 -10.70 10.98 -12.40
C LEU A 205 -11.54 11.98 -13.22
N PRO A 206 -11.04 13.18 -13.60
CA PRO A 206 -11.83 14.13 -14.41
C PRO A 206 -12.15 13.65 -15.82
N LEU A 207 -11.47 12.63 -16.33
CA LEU A 207 -11.62 12.14 -17.70
C LEU A 207 -12.72 11.08 -17.82
N ASP A 208 -13.25 10.55 -16.71
CA ASP A 208 -14.27 9.51 -16.67
C ASP A 208 -13.92 8.26 -17.52
N ILE A 209 -12.62 7.95 -17.58
CA ILE A 209 -12.09 6.81 -18.33
C ILE A 209 -11.82 5.65 -17.35
N PRO A 210 -12.40 4.45 -17.58
CA PRO A 210 -12.14 3.28 -16.75
C PRO A 210 -10.65 2.87 -16.75
N GLY A 211 -10.14 2.36 -15.62
CA GLY A 211 -8.73 1.98 -15.49
C GLY A 211 -8.21 1.06 -16.59
N TYR A 212 -8.96 0.01 -16.94
CA TYR A 212 -8.55 -0.91 -18.02
C TYR A 212 -8.36 -0.22 -19.38
N THR A 213 -9.04 0.91 -19.61
CA THR A 213 -8.88 1.70 -20.84
C THR A 213 -7.54 2.45 -20.83
N TRP A 214 -7.11 2.94 -19.67
CA TRP A 214 -5.77 3.54 -19.50
C TRP A 214 -4.64 2.53 -19.69
N GLU A 215 -4.80 1.32 -19.18
CA GLU A 215 -3.86 0.23 -19.40
C GLU A 215 -3.71 -0.05 -20.91
N LEU A 216 -4.84 -0.15 -21.62
CA LEU A 216 -4.85 -0.31 -23.08
C LEU A 216 -4.15 0.85 -23.80
N PHE A 217 -4.44 2.10 -23.44
CA PHE A 217 -3.75 3.26 -24.00
C PHE A 217 -2.24 3.22 -23.75
N THR A 218 -1.81 2.74 -22.58
CA THR A 218 -0.39 2.61 -22.25
C THR A 218 0.29 1.56 -23.12
N PHE A 219 -0.36 0.44 -23.42
CA PHE A 219 0.13 -0.57 -24.36
C PHE A 219 0.25 0.01 -25.78
N ILE A 220 -0.81 0.66 -26.27
CA ILE A 220 -0.82 1.28 -27.61
C ILE A 220 0.30 2.33 -27.74
N TRP A 221 0.45 3.21 -26.74
CA TRP A 221 1.49 4.24 -26.72
C TRP A 221 2.91 3.66 -26.74
N ARG A 222 3.11 2.49 -26.13
CA ARG A 222 4.38 1.75 -26.14
C ARG A 222 4.59 0.89 -27.39
N GLY A 223 3.61 0.85 -28.31
CA GLY A 223 3.65 0.02 -29.51
C GLY A 223 3.56 -1.48 -29.23
N GLN A 224 2.85 -1.86 -28.15
CA GLN A 224 2.61 -3.25 -27.75
C GLN A 224 1.23 -3.74 -28.19
#